data_AF-A0A2D5Z1P0-F1
#
_entry.id   AF-A0A2D5Z1P0-F1
#
_cell.length_a   1.000
_cell.length_b   1.000
_cell.length_c   1.000
_cell.angle_alpha   90.00
_cell.angle_beta   90.00
_cell.angle_gamma   90.00
#
_symmetry.space_group_name_H-M   'P 1'
#
loop_
_entity.id
_entity.type
_entity.pdbx_description
1 polymer ?
#
loop_
_entity_poly.entity_id
_entity_poly.type
_entity_poly.pdbx_seq_one_letter_code
_entity_poly.pdbx_strand_id
1 'polypeptide(L)'
;MTAMRLLQIIFCLLLLGCAPPPARDGGFHSDDPASKLYAIVRAGSDADHDSIPHLIEQLDHDDPAVRMFAIVALERITGDRLGYNPYAPLHGRRAAVERWTEAYRRGGIPATE
;
A
#
# COMPACT_ATOMS: atom_id res chain seq x y z
N MET A 1 4.24 -51.63 23.98
CA MET A 1 3.80 -50.29 24.45
C MET A 1 4.75 -49.14 24.04
N THR A 2 5.59 -49.31 23.02
CA THR A 2 6.52 -48.28 22.53
C THR A 2 6.14 -47.75 21.14
N ALA A 3 5.50 -48.57 20.30
CA ALA A 3 5.06 -48.17 18.95
C ALA A 3 3.90 -47.16 18.94
N MET A 4 3.03 -47.16 19.97
CA MET A 4 1.88 -46.25 20.07
C MET A 4 2.29 -44.80 20.42
N ARG A 5 3.46 -44.59 21.04
CA ARG A 5 3.95 -43.24 21.41
C ARG A 5 4.67 -42.53 20.26
N LEU A 6 5.23 -43.29 19.30
CA LEU A 6 5.89 -42.73 18.11
C LEU A 6 4.88 -42.20 17.07
N LEU A 7 3.68 -42.77 17.02
CA LEU A 7 2.61 -42.34 16.11
C LEU A 7 2.01 -40.98 16.51
N GLN A 8 2.08 -40.61 17.79
CA GLN A 8 1.47 -39.39 18.33
C GLN A 8 2.31 -38.13 18.07
N ILE A 9 3.61 -38.28 17.80
CA ILE A 9 4.52 -37.16 17.50
C ILE A 9 4.38 -36.73 16.02
N ILE A 10 4.08 -37.67 15.13
CA ILE A 10 3.95 -37.43 13.68
C ILE A 10 2.68 -36.63 13.35
N PHE A 11 1.63 -36.72 14.16
CA PHE A 11 0.38 -35.98 13.95
C PHE A 11 0.49 -34.48 14.27
N CYS A 12 1.50 -34.05 15.04
CA CYS A 12 1.62 -32.66 15.49
C CYS A 12 2.39 -31.75 14.50
N LEU A 13 3.15 -32.31 13.55
CA LEU A 13 3.94 -31.53 12.58
C LEU A 13 3.14 -31.06 11.35
N LEU A 14 1.91 -31.51 11.17
CA LEU A 14 1.08 -31.19 10.00
C LEU A 14 0.27 -29.88 10.15
N LEU A 15 0.41 -29.17 11.28
CA LEU A 15 -0.28 -27.90 11.54
C LEU A 15 0.62 -26.67 11.33
N LEU A 16 1.83 -26.79 10.79
CA LEU A 16 2.53 -25.64 10.20
C LEU A 16 1.93 -25.31 8.81
N GLY A 17 0.63 -25.04 8.81
CA GLY A 17 -0.08 -24.46 7.69
C GLY A 17 0.37 -23.00 7.50
N CYS A 18 0.89 -22.72 6.31
CA CYS A 18 0.99 -21.42 5.64
C CYS A 18 0.98 -20.17 6.53
N ALA A 19 2.04 -19.93 7.30
CA ALA A 19 2.41 -18.55 7.56
C ALA A 19 3.04 -18.03 6.25
N PRO A 20 2.43 -17.08 5.52
CA PRO A 20 3.20 -16.35 4.51
C PRO A 20 4.46 -15.84 5.21
N PRO A 21 5.65 -15.94 4.58
CA PRO A 21 6.86 -15.42 5.19
C PRO A 21 6.55 -13.99 5.64
N PRO A 22 6.95 -13.59 6.87
CA PRO A 22 6.76 -12.20 7.28
C PRO A 22 7.32 -11.36 6.15
N ALA A 23 6.50 -10.46 5.60
CA ALA A 23 6.89 -9.57 4.51
C ALA A 23 8.02 -8.68 5.04
N ARG A 24 9.25 -9.20 5.00
CA ARG A 24 10.42 -8.58 5.60
C ARG A 24 11.04 -7.55 4.66
N ASP A 25 10.64 -7.55 3.38
CA ASP A 25 11.15 -6.63 2.35
C ASP A 25 10.05 -5.97 1.50
N GLY A 26 8.82 -5.86 2.03
CA GLY A 26 7.68 -5.28 1.32
C GLY A 26 7.29 -3.90 1.83
N GLY A 27 7.15 -2.92 0.93
CA GLY A 27 6.81 -1.53 1.26
C GLY A 27 6.77 -0.65 0.02
N PHE A 28 6.48 0.64 0.20
CA PHE A 28 6.41 1.63 -0.90
C PHE A 28 7.69 1.69 -1.74
N HIS A 29 8.84 1.34 -1.17
CA HIS A 29 10.15 1.36 -1.84
C HIS A 29 10.70 -0.04 -2.19
N SER A 30 9.87 -1.10 -2.12
CA SER A 30 10.30 -2.44 -2.55
C SER A 30 10.59 -2.46 -4.06
N ASP A 31 11.62 -3.21 -4.44
CA ASP A 31 11.95 -3.52 -5.84
C ASP A 31 10.97 -4.54 -6.45
N ASP A 32 10.29 -5.33 -5.62
CA ASP A 32 9.21 -6.22 -6.05
C ASP A 32 7.94 -5.42 -6.33
N PRO A 33 7.44 -5.36 -7.58
CA PRO A 33 6.25 -4.61 -7.93
C PRO A 33 5.01 -5.07 -7.16
N ALA A 34 4.90 -6.37 -6.86
CA ALA A 34 3.76 -6.91 -6.13
C ALA A 34 3.75 -6.41 -4.68
N SER A 35 4.89 -6.43 -4.01
CA SER A 35 5.05 -5.90 -2.65
C SER A 35 4.77 -4.39 -2.57
N LYS A 36 5.19 -3.61 -3.57
CA LYS A 36 4.88 -2.17 -3.63
C LYS A 36 3.38 -1.92 -3.76
N LEU A 37 2.72 -2.59 -4.72
CA LEU A 37 1.27 -2.46 -4.91
C LEU A 37 0.49 -2.93 -3.69
N TYR A 38 0.95 -4.00 -3.04
CA TYR A 38 0.37 -4.49 -1.80
C TYR A 38 0.39 -3.43 -0.68
N ALA A 39 1.52 -2.73 -0.50
CA ALA A 39 1.63 -1.64 0.47
C ALA A 39 0.65 -0.48 0.18
N ILE A 40 0.54 -0.07 -1.08
CA ILE A 40 -0.38 0.99 -1.51
C ILE A 40 -1.84 0.61 -1.27
N VAL A 41 -2.23 -0.61 -1.67
CA VAL A 41 -3.60 -1.10 -1.50
C VAL A 41 -3.95 -1.27 -0.02
N ARG A 42 -3.02 -1.77 0.79
CA ARG A 42 -3.19 -1.90 2.24
C ARG A 42 -3.43 -0.54 2.89
N ALA A 43 -2.57 0.45 2.62
CA ALA A 43 -2.73 1.81 3.18
C ALA A 43 -4.10 2.41 2.90
N GLY A 44 -4.60 2.28 1.66
CA GLY A 44 -5.94 2.76 1.31
C GLY A 44 -7.08 1.94 1.93
N SER A 45 -6.88 0.66 2.20
CA SER A 45 -7.90 -0.21 2.81
C SER A 45 -8.00 0.00 4.32
N ASP A 46 -6.88 0.28 4.96
CA ASP A 46 -6.77 0.50 6.41
C ASP A 46 -7.06 1.97 6.79
N ALA A 47 -7.34 2.84 5.81
CA ALA A 47 -7.44 4.29 5.97
C ALA A 47 -6.22 4.88 6.71
N ASP A 48 -5.02 4.41 6.35
CA ASP A 48 -3.78 4.76 7.02
C ASP A 48 -3.32 6.18 6.64
N HIS A 49 -3.68 7.15 7.49
CA HIS A 49 -3.29 8.55 7.32
C HIS A 49 -1.76 8.78 7.42
N ASP A 50 -1.03 7.92 8.12
CA ASP A 50 0.42 8.03 8.25
C ASP A 50 1.13 7.66 6.93
N SER A 51 0.45 6.88 6.07
CA SER A 51 0.94 6.51 4.74
C SER A 51 0.71 7.58 3.66
N ILE A 52 -0.01 8.68 3.95
CA ILE A 52 -0.30 9.73 2.95
C ILE A 52 0.96 10.28 2.27
N PRO A 53 2.06 10.64 2.97
CA PRO A 53 3.28 11.12 2.32
C PRO A 53 3.84 10.12 1.29
N HIS A 54 3.89 8.84 1.64
CA HIS A 54 4.38 7.79 0.76
C HIS A 54 3.49 7.60 -0.46
N LEU A 55 2.17 7.71 -0.28
CA LEU A 55 1.20 7.66 -1.38
C LEU A 55 1.33 8.86 -2.33
N ILE A 56 1.59 10.07 -1.79
CA ILE A 56 1.85 11.27 -2.60
C ILE A 56 3.12 11.06 -3.45
N GLU A 57 4.18 10.47 -2.90
CA GLU A 57 5.38 10.13 -3.67
C GLU A 57 5.08 9.17 -4.82
N GLN A 58 4.21 8.17 -4.60
CA GLN A 58 3.84 7.19 -5.63
C GLN A 58 3.06 7.80 -6.82
N LEU A 59 2.49 9.01 -6.66
CA LEU A 59 1.81 9.72 -7.75
C LEU A 59 2.74 10.16 -8.89
N ASP A 60 4.06 10.25 -8.66
CA ASP A 60 5.03 10.54 -9.74
C ASP A 60 5.76 9.29 -10.25
N HIS A 61 5.34 8.08 -9.84
CA HIS A 61 5.97 6.84 -10.27
C HIS A 61 5.84 6.60 -11.80
N ASP A 62 6.85 6.01 -12.43
CA ASP A 62 6.85 5.79 -13.89
C ASP A 62 5.82 4.76 -14.34
N ASP A 63 5.61 3.70 -13.54
CA ASP A 63 4.55 2.71 -13.76
C ASP A 63 3.14 3.32 -13.61
N PRO A 64 2.30 3.30 -14.67
CA PRO A 64 0.92 3.76 -14.60
C PRO A 64 0.04 3.04 -13.57
N ALA A 65 0.30 1.76 -13.30
CA ALA A 65 -0.44 1.00 -12.30
C ALA A 65 -0.18 1.56 -10.90
N VAL A 66 1.08 1.80 -10.55
CA VAL A 66 1.46 2.38 -9.25
C VAL A 66 0.77 3.73 -9.04
N ARG A 67 0.81 4.62 -10.04
CA ARG A 67 0.12 5.92 -9.96
C ARG A 67 -1.39 5.78 -9.76
N MET A 68 -2.03 4.86 -10.49
CA MET A 68 -3.46 4.60 -10.38
C MET A 68 -3.83 4.09 -8.99
N PHE A 69 -3.11 3.10 -8.45
CA PHE A 69 -3.39 2.58 -7.13
C PHE A 69 -3.10 3.60 -6.03
N ALA A 70 -2.06 4.43 -6.19
CA ALA A 70 -1.74 5.49 -5.24
C ALA A 70 -2.87 6.50 -5.11
N ILE A 71 -3.42 6.99 -6.23
CA ILE A 71 -4.54 7.95 -6.16
C ILE A 71 -5.83 7.32 -5.65
N VAL A 72 -6.09 6.04 -5.95
CA VAL A 72 -7.24 5.33 -5.37
C VAL A 72 -7.09 5.18 -3.86
N ALA A 73 -5.89 4.89 -3.36
CA ALA A 73 -5.64 4.82 -1.92
C ALA A 73 -5.82 6.20 -1.25
N LEU A 74 -5.30 7.28 -1.85
CA LEU A 74 -5.51 8.64 -1.36
C LEU A 74 -7.00 9.02 -1.34
N GLU A 75 -7.75 8.70 -2.39
CA GLU A 75 -9.21 8.95 -2.43
C GLU A 75 -9.95 8.18 -1.34
N ARG A 76 -9.53 6.94 -1.02
CA ARG A 76 -10.14 6.18 0.09
C ARG A 76 -9.86 6.80 1.45
N ILE A 77 -8.64 7.30 1.65
CA ILE A 77 -8.23 7.89 2.94
C ILE A 77 -8.85 9.29 3.14
N THR A 78 -8.99 10.06 2.06
CA THR A 78 -9.28 11.51 2.13
C THR A 78 -10.62 11.91 1.52
N GLY A 79 -11.26 11.02 0.77
CA GLY A 79 -12.47 11.31 0.00
C GLY A 79 -12.24 12.19 -1.25
N ASP A 80 -11.00 12.60 -1.56
CA ASP A 80 -10.70 13.48 -2.69
C ASP A 80 -9.49 12.98 -3.49
N ARG A 81 -9.46 13.34 -4.77
CA ARG A 81 -8.35 13.09 -5.71
C ARG A 81 -7.51 14.35 -5.96
N LEU A 82 -7.94 15.53 -5.48
CA LEU A 82 -7.34 16.86 -5.73
C LEU A 82 -7.08 17.14 -7.23
N GLY A 83 -8.00 16.65 -8.07
CA GLY A 83 -7.93 16.76 -9.53
C GLY A 83 -6.76 15.98 -10.15
N TYR A 84 -6.19 14.98 -9.47
CA TYR A 84 -5.15 14.14 -10.03
C TYR A 84 -5.73 13.16 -11.07
N ASN A 85 -5.12 13.16 -12.26
CA ASN A 85 -5.40 12.19 -13.32
C ASN A 85 -4.12 11.37 -13.62
N PRO A 86 -4.12 10.04 -13.38
CA PRO A 86 -2.94 9.18 -13.58
C PRO A 86 -2.47 9.09 -15.05
N TYR A 87 -3.34 9.47 -15.99
CA TYR A 87 -3.09 9.47 -17.43
C TYR A 87 -2.80 10.86 -18.00
N ALA A 88 -2.74 11.91 -17.17
CA ALA A 88 -2.34 13.23 -17.63
C ALA A 88 -0.87 13.22 -18.13
N PRO A 89 -0.50 14.15 -19.02
CA PRO A 89 0.90 14.40 -19.36
C PRO A 89 1.73 14.69 -18.11
N LEU A 90 3.04 14.42 -18.17
CA LEU A 90 3.97 14.56 -17.02
C LEU A 90 3.84 15.91 -16.30
N HIS A 91 3.75 17.02 -17.04
CA HIS A 91 3.59 18.35 -16.45
C HIS A 91 2.30 18.50 -15.63
N GLY A 92 1.19 17.91 -16.11
CA GLY A 92 -0.09 17.92 -15.42
C GLY A 92 -0.07 17.05 -14.17
N ARG A 93 0.61 15.90 -14.23
CA ARG A 93 0.81 15.03 -13.06
C ARG A 93 1.64 15.74 -11.99
N ARG A 94 2.78 16.33 -12.36
CA ARG A 94 3.65 17.06 -11.41
C ARG A 94 2.94 18.23 -10.72
N ALA A 95 2.19 19.03 -11.48
CA ALA A 95 1.38 20.10 -10.91
C ALA A 95 0.32 19.58 -9.92
N ALA A 96 -0.23 18.38 -10.16
CA ALA A 96 -1.16 17.75 -9.23
C ALA A 96 -0.45 17.17 -7.98
N VAL A 97 0.75 16.61 -8.13
CA VAL A 97 1.59 16.18 -7.00
C VAL A 97 1.93 17.36 -6.10
N GLU A 98 2.31 18.51 -6.67
CA GLU A 98 2.56 19.73 -5.90
C GLU A 98 1.34 20.19 -5.09
N ARG A 99 0.12 20.10 -5.67
CA ARG A 99 -1.13 20.38 -4.94
C ARG A 99 -1.32 19.44 -3.76
N TRP A 100 -1.06 18.14 -3.95
CA TRP A 100 -1.11 17.14 -2.89
C TRP A 100 -0.10 17.42 -1.78
N THR A 101 1.16 17.67 -2.12
CA THR A 101 2.23 17.99 -1.16
C THR A 101 1.88 19.24 -0.35
N GLU A 102 1.37 20.27 -1.00
CA GLU A 102 0.99 21.52 -0.34
C GLU A 102 -0.26 21.36 0.53
N ALA A 103 -1.26 20.60 0.08
CA ALA A 103 -2.43 20.28 0.90
C ALA A 103 -2.04 19.52 2.17
N TYR A 104 -1.18 18.51 2.06
CA TYR A 104 -0.65 17.75 3.21
C TYR A 104 0.11 18.67 4.18
N ARG A 105 1.02 19.52 3.67
CA ARG A 105 1.81 20.45 4.49
C ARG A 105 0.94 21.42 5.30
N ARG A 106 -0.18 21.88 4.73
CA ARG A 106 -1.12 22.80 5.40
C ARG A 106 -2.08 22.11 6.36
N GLY A 107 -2.06 20.77 6.45
CA GLY A 107 -3.10 20.00 7.15
C GLY A 107 -4.48 20.09 6.49
N GLY A 108 -4.54 20.58 5.25
CA GLY A 108 -5.78 20.81 4.48
C GLY A 108 -6.21 19.61 3.66
N ILE A 109 -5.83 18.40 4.07
CA ILE A 109 -6.41 17.19 3.50
C ILE A 109 -7.82 17.08 4.09
N PRO A 110 -8.87 17.07 3.24
CA PRO A 110 -10.22 16.91 3.75
C PRO A 110 -10.26 15.62 4.58
N ALA A 111 -10.52 15.78 5.88
CA ALA A 111 -10.88 14.66 6.73
C ALA A 111 -12.35 14.36 6.43
N THR A 112 -12.65 13.10 6.18
CA THR A 112 -14.03 12.62 6.04
C THR A 112 -14.76 12.88 7.37
N GLU A 113 -15.80 13.72 7.36
CA GLU A 113 -16.81 13.76 8.42
C GLU A 113 -17.67 12.48 8.40
#